data_AF-A0A8J8Q592-F1
#
_entry.id   AF-A0A8J8Q592-F1
#
_cell.length_a   1.000
_cell.length_b   1.000
_cell.length_c   1.000
_cell.angle_alpha   90.00
_cell.angle_beta   90.00
_cell.angle_gamma   90.00
#
_symmetry.space_group_name_H-M   'P 1'
#
loop_
_entity.id
_entity.type
_entity.pdbx_description
1 polymer ?
#
loop_
_entity_poly.entity_id
_entity_poly.type
_entity_poly.pdbx_seq_one_letter_code
_entity_poly.pdbx_strand_id
1 'polypeptide(L)'
;MESKSELVADLNRKQKRDEISTETAVAFTDLYEFAQEIGDRTTIGQAKNANFQLKVDAHQGKYQGNPSVFTANVDGDLKVWPARMPLDHDEGLESIAWDPADYEAYERAFKSLNGNPRRVKSVAFEKVAAHVDLDEFKSIVKEFVTSCRQAERAAN
;
A
#
# COMPACT_ATOMS: atom_id res chain seq x y z
N MET A 1 -15.29 6.53 -11.36
CA MET A 1 -14.63 6.11 -10.10
C MET A 1 -15.26 4.79 -9.75
N GLU A 2 -14.48 3.72 -9.69
CA GLU A 2 -15.02 2.39 -9.41
C GLU A 2 -15.36 2.25 -7.91
N SER A 3 -16.31 1.38 -7.64
CA SER A 3 -17.02 1.21 -6.36
C SER A 3 -16.60 -0.06 -5.64
N LYS A 4 -16.74 -0.11 -4.31
CA LYS A 4 -16.53 -1.33 -3.49
C LYS A 4 -17.29 -2.53 -4.08
N SER A 5 -18.47 -2.30 -4.66
CA SER A 5 -19.27 -3.34 -5.32
C SER A 5 -18.59 -3.96 -6.55
N GLU A 6 -17.87 -3.18 -7.34
CA GLU A 6 -17.15 -3.70 -8.52
C GLU A 6 -15.96 -4.56 -8.12
N LEU A 7 -15.21 -4.14 -7.08
CA LEU A 7 -14.14 -4.94 -6.49
C LEU A 7 -14.66 -6.27 -5.94
N VAL A 8 -15.76 -6.26 -5.19
CA VAL A 8 -16.38 -7.48 -4.65
C VAL A 8 -16.89 -8.40 -5.77
N ALA A 9 -17.48 -7.84 -6.84
CA ALA A 9 -17.92 -8.63 -7.98
C ALA A 9 -16.74 -9.30 -8.72
N ASP A 10 -15.60 -8.59 -8.83
CA ASP A 10 -14.38 -9.12 -9.43
C ASP A 10 -13.81 -10.29 -8.63
N LEU A 11 -13.65 -10.12 -7.30
CA LEU A 11 -13.17 -11.18 -6.39
C LEU A 11 -14.05 -12.42 -6.47
N ASN A 12 -15.37 -12.26 -6.40
CA ASN A 12 -16.33 -13.36 -6.53
C ASN A 12 -16.19 -14.09 -7.87
N ARG A 13 -15.94 -13.36 -8.96
CA ARG A 13 -15.73 -13.96 -10.28
C ARG A 13 -14.45 -14.80 -10.32
N LYS A 14 -13.36 -14.29 -9.74
CA LYS A 14 -12.06 -14.98 -9.68
C LYS A 14 -12.13 -16.24 -8.82
N GLN A 15 -12.78 -16.19 -7.66
CA GLN A 15 -13.04 -17.36 -6.83
C GLN A 15 -13.84 -18.45 -7.57
N LYS A 16 -14.89 -18.07 -8.30
CA LYS A 16 -15.71 -19.02 -9.09
C LYS A 16 -14.94 -19.70 -10.23
N ARG A 17 -13.78 -19.16 -10.60
CA ARG A 17 -12.91 -19.69 -11.67
C ARG A 17 -11.67 -20.37 -11.11
N ASP A 18 -11.58 -20.56 -9.79
CA ASP A 18 -10.42 -21.08 -9.09
C ASP A 18 -9.12 -20.27 -9.39
N GLU A 19 -9.27 -18.99 -9.74
CA GLU A 19 -8.13 -18.08 -10.00
C GLU A 19 -7.49 -17.61 -8.68
N ILE A 20 -8.29 -17.52 -7.59
CA ILE A 20 -7.84 -17.20 -6.24
C ILE A 20 -8.54 -18.06 -5.20
N SER A 21 -7.87 -18.29 -4.07
CA SER A 21 -8.44 -18.96 -2.90
C SER A 21 -9.45 -18.07 -2.16
N THR A 22 -10.22 -18.67 -1.24
CA THR A 22 -11.12 -17.91 -0.36
C THR A 22 -10.33 -17.03 0.59
N GLU A 23 -9.21 -17.55 1.08
CA GLU A 23 -8.28 -16.85 1.97
C GLU A 23 -7.71 -15.60 1.31
N THR A 24 -7.30 -15.70 0.04
CA THR A 24 -6.81 -14.55 -0.74
C THR A 24 -7.89 -13.49 -0.94
N ALA A 25 -9.13 -13.90 -1.26
CA ALA A 25 -10.24 -12.97 -1.43
C ALA A 25 -10.62 -12.23 -0.13
N VAL A 26 -10.62 -12.95 1.00
CA VAL A 26 -10.85 -12.37 2.35
C VAL A 26 -9.72 -11.41 2.69
N ALA A 27 -8.47 -11.83 2.58
CA ALA A 27 -7.30 -10.98 2.86
C ALA A 27 -7.29 -9.69 2.02
N PHE A 28 -7.69 -9.78 0.75
CA PHE A 28 -7.75 -8.61 -0.12
C PHE A 28 -8.86 -7.63 0.28
N THR A 29 -10.01 -8.17 0.71
CA THR A 29 -11.11 -7.36 1.23
C THR A 29 -10.72 -6.69 2.55
N ASP A 30 -10.11 -7.43 3.47
CA ASP A 30 -9.61 -6.92 4.74
C ASP A 30 -8.57 -5.81 4.52
N LEU A 31 -7.67 -5.99 3.55
CA LEU A 31 -6.67 -4.98 3.25
C LEU A 31 -7.26 -3.73 2.58
N TYR A 32 -8.29 -3.89 1.75
CA TYR A 32 -9.03 -2.77 1.19
C TYR A 32 -9.75 -1.97 2.28
N GLU A 33 -10.40 -2.64 3.22
CA GLU A 33 -11.07 -1.99 4.36
C GLU A 33 -10.07 -1.28 5.27
N PHE A 34 -8.95 -1.92 5.58
CA PHE A 34 -7.84 -1.29 6.29
C PHE A 34 -7.36 -0.01 5.57
N ALA A 35 -7.15 -0.07 4.25
CA ALA A 35 -6.75 1.10 3.47
C ALA A 35 -7.79 2.23 3.51
N GLN A 36 -9.09 1.92 3.56
CA GLN A 36 -10.14 2.92 3.74
C GLN A 36 -10.14 3.53 5.15
N GLU A 37 -9.75 2.76 6.17
CA GLU A 37 -9.67 3.25 7.56
C GLU A 37 -8.50 4.22 7.77
N ILE A 38 -7.31 3.86 7.28
CA ILE A 38 -6.09 4.62 7.57
C ILE A 38 -5.74 5.65 6.50
N GLY A 39 -6.26 5.49 5.28
CA GLY A 39 -5.96 6.34 4.14
C GLY A 39 -6.76 7.62 4.12
N ASP A 40 -6.11 8.71 3.72
CA ASP A 40 -6.83 9.93 3.36
C ASP A 40 -7.54 9.75 2.00
N ARG A 41 -6.98 8.87 1.15
CA ARG A 41 -7.63 8.45 -0.10
C ARG A 41 -7.25 7.02 -0.50
N THR A 42 -8.25 6.22 -0.84
CA THR A 42 -8.04 4.89 -1.44
C THR A 42 -8.65 4.85 -2.83
N THR A 43 -7.84 4.50 -3.84
CA THR A 43 -8.26 4.44 -5.25
C THR A 43 -8.19 3.02 -5.79
N ILE A 44 -9.30 2.54 -6.36
CA ILE A 44 -9.36 1.28 -7.09
C ILE A 44 -8.89 1.51 -8.53
N GLY A 45 -7.97 0.67 -9.03
CA GLY A 45 -7.50 0.69 -10.41
C GLY A 45 -8.46 -0.07 -11.34
N GLN A 46 -8.65 0.43 -12.57
CA GLN A 46 -9.67 -0.05 -13.53
C GLN A 46 -9.80 -1.59 -13.56
N ALA A 47 -11.05 -2.05 -13.40
CA ALA A 47 -11.56 -3.36 -12.96
C ALA A 47 -11.11 -4.66 -13.65
N LYS A 48 -9.96 -4.73 -14.32
CA LYS A 48 -9.53 -6.01 -14.93
C LYS A 48 -8.75 -6.93 -13.99
N ASN A 49 -8.27 -6.45 -12.84
CA ASN A 49 -7.30 -7.21 -12.04
C ASN A 49 -7.50 -7.17 -10.51
N ALA A 50 -8.62 -6.66 -9.97
CA ALA A 50 -8.80 -6.38 -8.53
C ALA A 50 -7.51 -5.78 -7.89
N ASN A 51 -7.32 -4.49 -8.13
CA ASN A 51 -6.17 -3.72 -7.66
C ASN A 51 -6.67 -2.46 -6.95
N PHE A 52 -6.08 -2.13 -5.80
CA PHE A 52 -6.28 -0.83 -5.17
C PHE A 52 -4.97 -0.24 -4.64
N GLN A 53 -5.02 1.07 -4.41
CA GLN A 53 -3.92 1.90 -3.96
C GLN A 53 -4.34 2.70 -2.73
N LEU A 54 -3.51 2.67 -1.69
CA LEU A 54 -3.62 3.52 -0.51
C LEU A 54 -2.79 4.79 -0.70
N LYS A 55 -3.41 5.96 -0.44
CA LYS A 55 -2.78 7.28 -0.44
C LYS A 55 -3.03 7.98 0.90
N VAL A 56 -2.03 8.72 1.36
CA VAL A 56 -2.06 9.47 2.63
C VAL A 56 -1.55 10.89 2.35
N ASP A 57 -2.35 11.88 2.72
CA ASP A 57 -2.15 13.32 2.50
C ASP A 57 -1.03 13.90 3.36
N ALA A 58 -0.60 13.23 4.43
CA ALA A 58 0.63 13.56 5.18
C ALA A 58 1.93 13.45 4.35
N HIS A 59 1.81 12.99 3.10
CA HIS A 59 2.89 12.96 2.11
C HIS A 59 2.75 14.10 1.06
N GLN A 60 1.73 14.95 1.13
CA GLN A 60 1.46 15.99 0.13
C GLN A 60 1.99 17.38 0.53
N GLY A 61 3.05 17.83 -0.16
CA GLY A 61 3.28 19.24 -0.51
C GLY A 61 2.81 19.52 -1.95
N LYS A 62 3.31 20.54 -2.66
CA LYS A 62 3.09 20.75 -4.13
C LYS A 62 3.65 19.64 -5.03
N TYR A 63 3.89 18.46 -4.47
CA TYR A 63 4.37 17.28 -5.13
C TYR A 63 3.28 16.73 -6.08
N GLN A 64 3.45 16.91 -7.38
CA GLN A 64 2.49 16.45 -8.39
C GLN A 64 2.43 14.91 -8.56
N GLY A 65 3.24 14.15 -7.81
CA GLY A 65 3.46 12.72 -8.01
C GLY A 65 2.61 11.74 -7.19
N ASN A 66 1.56 12.16 -6.48
CA ASN A 66 0.63 11.27 -5.74
C ASN A 66 1.34 10.15 -4.93
N PRO A 67 2.05 10.48 -3.83
CA PRO A 67 2.84 9.50 -3.08
C PRO A 67 1.99 8.33 -2.60
N SER A 68 2.21 7.19 -3.26
CA SER A 68 1.69 5.86 -2.95
C SER A 68 2.23 5.35 -1.63
N VAL A 69 1.45 4.99 -0.60
CA VAL A 69 2.00 4.21 0.53
C VAL A 69 2.20 2.76 0.08
N PHE A 70 1.15 2.15 -0.45
CA PHE A 70 1.23 0.84 -1.09
C PHE A 70 0.15 0.64 -2.16
N THR A 71 0.35 -0.36 -3.01
CA THR A 71 -0.67 -0.92 -3.91
C THR A 71 -0.80 -2.41 -3.69
N ALA A 72 -2.02 -2.93 -3.71
CA ALA A 72 -2.29 -4.36 -3.66
C ALA A 72 -2.93 -4.81 -4.98
N ASN A 73 -2.50 -5.96 -5.49
CA ASN A 73 -3.10 -6.66 -6.61
C ASN A 73 -3.41 -8.09 -6.17
N VAL A 74 -4.67 -8.52 -6.31
CA VAL A 74 -5.13 -9.81 -5.77
C VAL A 74 -4.49 -11.03 -6.48
N ASP A 75 -4.14 -10.91 -7.77
CA ASP A 75 -3.46 -11.99 -8.55
C ASP A 75 -1.98 -11.66 -8.79
N GLY A 76 -1.38 -10.85 -7.92
CA GLY A 76 -0.03 -10.36 -8.15
C GLY A 76 0.68 -10.07 -6.85
N ASP A 77 1.37 -8.94 -6.84
CA ASP A 77 2.14 -8.55 -5.68
C ASP A 77 1.44 -7.45 -4.88
N LEU A 78 1.58 -7.55 -3.57
CA LEU A 78 1.61 -6.39 -2.70
C LEU A 78 2.90 -5.61 -2.98
N LYS A 79 2.77 -4.35 -3.41
CA LYS A 79 3.91 -3.48 -3.69
C LYS A 79 3.85 -2.30 -2.77
N VAL A 80 4.92 -2.09 -2.02
CA VAL A 80 5.14 -0.79 -1.39
C VAL A 80 5.73 0.12 -2.44
N TRP A 81 5.11 1.29 -2.59
CA TRP A 81 5.70 2.29 -3.46
C TRP A 81 6.67 3.12 -2.63
N PRO A 82 7.79 3.56 -3.22
CA PRO A 82 8.41 4.73 -2.68
C PRO A 82 7.36 5.85 -2.76
N ALA A 83 6.93 6.34 -1.61
CA ALA A 83 6.62 7.75 -1.50
C ALA A 83 7.91 8.45 -1.91
N ARG A 84 8.01 8.79 -3.20
CA ARG A 84 9.29 9.06 -3.87
C ARG A 84 10.13 9.99 -3.00
N MET A 85 11.29 9.54 -2.53
CA MET A 85 12.38 10.50 -2.38
C MET A 85 12.54 11.18 -3.74
N PRO A 86 12.62 12.52 -3.79
CA PRO A 86 12.92 13.21 -5.04
C PRO A 86 14.15 12.53 -5.65
N LEU A 87 14.04 12.08 -6.88
CA LEU A 87 15.22 11.62 -7.60
C LEU A 87 16.15 12.83 -7.76
N ASP A 88 17.46 12.62 -7.84
CA ASP A 88 18.49 13.69 -7.94
C ASP A 88 18.30 14.69 -9.11
N HIS A 89 17.26 14.51 -9.95
CA HIS A 89 16.90 15.35 -11.09
C HIS A 89 15.50 15.96 -11.01
N ASP A 90 14.77 15.79 -9.90
CA ASP A 90 13.48 16.42 -9.68
C ASP A 90 13.66 17.82 -9.06
N GLU A 91 14.25 18.74 -9.83
CA GLU A 91 14.42 20.15 -9.41
C GLU A 91 13.05 20.84 -9.26
N GLY A 92 12.78 21.40 -8.07
CA GLY A 92 11.57 22.20 -7.80
C GLY A 92 10.45 21.49 -7.04
N LEU A 93 10.65 20.27 -6.55
CA LEU A 93 9.67 19.58 -5.71
C LEU A 93 9.83 20.00 -4.24
N GLU A 94 8.72 20.43 -3.61
CA GLU A 94 8.69 20.75 -2.18
C GLU A 94 9.01 19.50 -1.34
N SER A 95 9.80 19.70 -0.27
CA SER A 95 10.22 18.65 0.66
C SER A 95 9.01 17.92 1.24
N ILE A 96 9.09 16.60 1.29
CA ILE A 96 8.14 15.80 2.05
C ILE A 96 8.44 16.00 3.54
N ALA A 97 7.40 16.02 4.38
CA ALA A 97 7.53 16.37 5.80
C ALA A 97 8.14 15.26 6.68
N TRP A 98 8.12 14.00 6.24
CA TRP A 98 8.59 12.86 7.05
C TRP A 98 10.09 12.56 6.85
N ASP A 99 10.71 11.97 7.88
CA ASP A 99 12.14 11.66 7.92
C ASP A 99 12.49 10.51 6.95
N PRO A 100 13.46 10.66 6.04
CA PRO A 100 13.98 9.56 5.23
C PRO A 100 14.26 8.26 6.00
N ALA A 101 14.68 8.35 7.27
CA ALA A 101 14.91 7.20 8.12
C ALA A 101 13.63 6.41 8.44
N ASP A 102 12.47 7.06 8.56
CA ASP A 102 11.18 6.40 8.78
C ASP A 102 10.79 5.56 7.57
N TYR A 103 11.07 6.05 6.36
CA TYR A 103 10.85 5.28 5.14
C TYR A 103 11.82 4.12 5.01
N GLU A 104 13.10 4.30 5.34
CA GLU A 104 14.05 3.19 5.34
C GLU A 104 13.65 2.08 6.34
N ALA A 105 13.09 2.47 7.50
CA ALA A 105 12.55 1.53 8.47
C ALA A 105 11.33 0.78 7.91
N TYR A 106 10.37 1.52 7.34
CA TYR A 106 9.20 0.95 6.66
C TYR A 106 9.58 -0.02 5.53
N GLU A 107 10.48 0.38 4.64
CA GLU A 107 10.92 -0.43 3.50
C GLU A 107 11.61 -1.71 3.99
N ARG A 108 12.41 -1.62 5.05
CA ARG A 108 13.12 -2.76 5.65
C ARG A 108 12.16 -3.74 6.31
N ALA A 109 11.18 -3.25 7.06
CA ALA A 109 10.14 -4.07 7.68
C ALA A 109 9.24 -4.73 6.63
N PHE A 110 8.87 -4.01 5.57
CA PHE A 110 8.14 -4.63 4.46
C PHE A 110 8.94 -5.76 3.80
N LYS A 111 10.25 -5.56 3.57
CA LYS A 111 11.10 -6.58 2.96
C LYS A 111 11.33 -7.79 3.87
N SER A 112 11.20 -7.68 5.20
CA SER A 112 11.30 -8.83 6.10
C SER A 112 10.14 -9.81 5.96
N LEU A 113 8.97 -9.36 5.50
CA LEU A 113 7.80 -10.24 5.24
C LEU A 113 8.10 -11.35 4.21
N ASN A 114 9.08 -11.15 3.32
CA ASN A 114 9.48 -12.17 2.34
C ASN A 114 10.77 -12.92 2.73
N GLY A 115 11.26 -12.73 3.96
CA GLY A 115 12.49 -13.34 4.47
C GLY A 115 13.79 -12.90 3.78
N ASN A 116 13.74 -11.97 2.83
CA ASN A 116 14.91 -11.47 2.10
C ASN A 116 14.94 -9.94 1.97
N PRO A 117 15.69 -9.24 2.84
CA PRO A 117 15.71 -7.78 2.90
C PRO A 117 16.44 -7.09 1.73
N ARG A 118 17.01 -7.81 0.77
CA ARG A 118 17.98 -7.21 -0.18
C ARG A 118 17.43 -6.85 -1.56
N ARG A 119 16.30 -7.38 -2.02
CA ARG A 119 15.90 -7.23 -3.46
C ARG A 119 14.42 -7.11 -3.78
N VAL A 120 13.56 -6.94 -2.79
CA VAL A 120 12.12 -7.13 -3.01
C VAL A 120 11.37 -5.82 -2.84
N LYS A 121 10.87 -5.22 -3.93
CA LYS A 121 9.91 -4.09 -3.89
C LYS A 121 8.46 -4.58 -3.91
N SER A 122 8.27 -5.89 -3.96
CA SER A 122 6.97 -6.52 -4.18
C SER A 122 6.92 -7.91 -3.54
N VAL A 123 5.95 -8.19 -2.69
CA VAL A 123 5.72 -9.50 -2.08
C VAL A 123 4.47 -10.10 -2.70
N ALA A 124 4.53 -11.37 -3.11
CA ALA A 124 3.35 -12.06 -3.65
C ALA A 124 2.19 -11.94 -2.65
N PHE A 125 1.04 -11.43 -3.09
CA PHE A 125 -0.08 -11.13 -2.20
C PHE A 125 -0.58 -12.40 -1.49
N GLU A 126 -0.55 -13.55 -2.16
CA GLU A 126 -0.91 -14.84 -1.58
C GLU A 126 -0.06 -15.24 -0.36
N LYS A 127 1.22 -14.86 -0.33
CA LYS A 127 2.07 -15.09 0.86
C LYS A 127 1.59 -14.22 2.01
N VAL A 128 1.33 -12.95 1.73
CA VAL A 128 0.84 -11.99 2.73
C VAL A 128 -0.57 -12.38 3.21
N ALA A 129 -1.40 -12.90 2.32
CA ALA A 129 -2.75 -13.36 2.63
C ALA A 129 -2.79 -14.55 3.60
N ALA A 130 -1.66 -15.21 3.87
CA ALA A 130 -1.52 -16.17 4.96
C ALA A 130 -1.57 -15.46 6.33
N HIS A 131 -2.74 -14.92 6.69
CA HIS A 131 -3.19 -14.21 7.90
C HIS A 131 -2.15 -13.58 8.85
N VAL A 132 -1.16 -14.35 9.33
CA VAL A 132 -0.01 -13.87 10.11
C VAL A 132 0.74 -12.74 9.38
N ASP A 133 1.03 -12.92 8.09
CA ASP A 133 1.82 -11.94 7.32
C ASP A 133 0.99 -10.69 6.98
N LEU A 134 -0.34 -10.81 6.89
CA LEU A 134 -1.26 -9.70 6.61
C LEU A 134 -1.36 -8.74 7.79
N ASP A 135 -1.48 -9.26 9.00
CA ASP A 135 -1.58 -8.42 10.20
C ASP A 135 -0.24 -7.73 10.50
N GLU A 136 0.89 -8.40 10.27
CA GLU A 136 2.22 -7.78 10.34
C GLU A 136 2.35 -6.66 9.30
N PHE A 137 1.91 -6.90 8.06
CA PHE A 137 1.88 -5.85 7.02
C PHE A 137 1.03 -4.65 7.43
N LYS A 138 -0.18 -4.86 7.96
CA LYS A 138 -1.05 -3.78 8.45
C LYS A 138 -0.36 -2.97 9.55
N SER A 139 0.34 -3.63 10.48
CA SER A 139 1.08 -2.93 11.55
C SER A 139 2.19 -2.05 10.98
N ILE A 140 3.01 -2.59 10.07
CA ILE A 140 4.11 -1.86 9.41
C ILE A 140 3.59 -0.61 8.69
N VAL A 141 2.49 -0.74 7.95
CA VAL A 141 1.89 0.41 7.26
C VAL A 141 1.32 1.43 8.25
N LYS A 142 0.62 0.96 9.30
CA LYS A 142 0.01 1.84 10.30
C LYS A 142 1.04 2.66 11.07
N GLU A 143 2.17 2.06 11.43
CA GLU A 143 3.30 2.73 12.05
C GLU A 143 3.85 3.84 11.15
N PHE A 144 4.15 3.52 9.89
CA PHE A 144 4.66 4.50 8.93
C PHE A 144 3.69 5.67 8.71
N VAL A 145 2.41 5.39 8.47
CA VAL A 145 1.37 6.43 8.30
C VAL A 145 1.22 7.31 9.55
N THR A 146 1.38 6.72 10.74
CA THR A 146 1.36 7.47 12.00
C THR A 146 2.55 8.42 12.09
N SER A 147 3.77 7.96 11.77
CA SER A 147 4.96 8.80 11.74
C SER A 147 4.80 9.96 10.75
N CYS A 148 4.30 9.69 9.54
CA CYS A 148 4.06 10.75 8.55
C CYS A 148 3.13 11.85 9.07
N ARG A 149 2.01 11.47 9.70
CA ARG A 149 1.05 12.43 10.26
C ARG A 149 1.61 13.19 11.46
N GLN A 150 2.46 12.58 12.27
CA GLN A 150 3.14 13.26 13.37
C GLN A 150 4.11 14.31 12.84
N ALA A 151 4.89 13.97 11.81
CA ALA A 151 5.83 14.89 11.18
C ALA A 151 5.11 16.08 10.52
N GLU A 152 4.01 15.83 9.81
CA GLU A 152 3.17 16.89 9.24
C GLU A 152 2.63 17.86 10.30
N ARG A 153 2.17 17.34 11.45
CA ARG A 153 1.69 18.18 12.57
C ARG A 153 2.79 18.99 13.22
N ALA A 154 4.03 18.50 13.24
CA ALA A 154 5.16 19.23 13.80
C ALA A 154 5.67 20.34 12.87
N ALA A 155 5.38 20.23 11.57
CA ALA A 155 5.78 21.19 10.55
C ALA A 155 4.80 22.37 10.36
N ASN A 156 3.59 22.29 10.93
CA ASN A 156 2.52 23.30 10.87
C ASN A 156 2.29 23.97 12.23
#